data_AF-A0A1J4RLF2-F1
#
_entry.id   AF-A0A1J4RLF2-F1
#
_cell.length_a   1.000
_cell.length_b   1.000
_cell.length_c   1.000
_cell.angle_alpha   90.00
_cell.angle_beta   90.00
_cell.angle_gamma   90.00
#
_symmetry.space_group_name_H-M   'P 1'
#
loop_
_entity.id
_entity.type
_entity.pdbx_description
1 polymer ?
#
loop_
_entity_poly.entity_id
_entity_poly.type
_entity_poly.pdbx_seq_one_letter_code
_entity_poly.pdbx_strand_id
1 'polypeptide(L)'
;MPLNELLDPNTVIYVLALILALTSTQTKRRRKMMTIKFLADCFNSTYMILMGGLSGGLAGFIAAAGALTQALTPDRYFKKTVVPRIIGATILSAISLYISYKSPIDLLPITAVVACRYAELSSNTERIRLAYYLSGFPWILYLYLNGIYLMVATAVLMNIMLLIGLIRHYPRRGKIDPI
;
A
#
# COMPACT_ATOMS: atom_id res chain seq x y z
N MET A 1 14.28 7.77 -24.53
CA MET A 1 14.28 8.73 -23.41
C MET A 1 15.72 9.16 -23.17
N PRO A 2 16.07 10.44 -23.35
CA PRO A 2 17.43 10.94 -23.09
C PRO A 2 17.83 10.75 -21.61
N LEU A 3 19.13 10.57 -21.35
CA LEU A 3 19.67 10.28 -20.00
C LEU A 3 19.26 11.34 -18.95
N ASN A 4 19.10 12.60 -19.38
CA ASN A 4 18.71 13.71 -18.50
C ASN A 4 17.26 13.60 -17.99
N GLU A 5 16.35 12.97 -18.75
CA GLU A 5 14.98 12.72 -18.28
C GLU A 5 14.91 11.54 -17.30
N LEU A 6 15.87 10.61 -17.37
CA LEU A 6 15.98 9.47 -16.45
C LEU A 6 16.46 9.88 -15.05
N LEU A 7 17.16 11.01 -14.95
CA LEU A 7 17.64 11.59 -13.68
C LEU A 7 16.71 12.68 -13.14
N ASP A 8 15.55 12.91 -13.75
CA ASP A 8 14.53 13.80 -13.19
C ASP A 8 14.15 13.35 -11.76
N PRO A 9 14.14 14.25 -10.77
CA PRO A 9 13.85 13.88 -9.38
C PRO A 9 12.54 13.11 -9.19
N ASN A 10 11.50 13.42 -9.97
CA ASN A 10 10.21 12.73 -9.87
C ASN A 10 10.32 11.30 -10.42
N THR A 11 11.05 11.13 -11.52
CA THR A 11 11.36 9.82 -12.09
C THR A 11 12.16 8.96 -11.11
N VAL A 12 13.15 9.53 -10.42
CA VAL A 12 13.94 8.81 -9.40
C VAL A 12 13.06 8.37 -8.23
N ILE A 13 12.23 9.27 -7.69
CA ILE A 13 11.26 8.96 -6.63
C ILE A 13 10.36 7.80 -7.05
N TYR A 14 9.82 7.88 -8.26
CA TYR A 14 8.91 6.86 -8.80
C TYR A 14 9.60 5.50 -8.99
N VAL A 15 10.79 5.46 -9.57
CA VAL A 15 11.54 4.19 -9.78
C VAL A 15 11.88 3.54 -8.45
N LEU A 16 12.32 4.33 -7.45
CA LEU A 16 12.56 3.84 -6.10
C LEU A 16 11.27 3.29 -5.46
N ALA A 17 10.16 4.02 -5.60
CA ALA A 17 8.85 3.59 -5.12
C ALA A 17 8.46 2.24 -5.71
N LEU A 18 8.64 2.07 -7.03
CA LEU A 18 8.32 0.85 -7.74
C LEU A 18 9.20 -0.32 -7.26
N ILE A 19 10.51 -0.16 -7.21
CA ILE A 19 11.44 -1.22 -6.76
C ILE A 19 11.08 -1.68 -5.35
N LEU A 20 10.86 -0.73 -4.44
CA LEU A 20 10.47 -1.04 -3.06
C LEU A 20 9.13 -1.76 -3.01
N ALA A 21 8.13 -1.28 -3.78
CA ALA A 21 6.81 -1.86 -3.80
C ALA A 21 6.84 -3.32 -4.31
N LEU A 22 7.52 -3.58 -5.43
CA LEU A 22 7.71 -4.93 -5.96
C LEU A 22 8.44 -5.82 -4.95
N THR A 23 9.50 -5.31 -4.32
CA THR A 23 10.24 -6.05 -3.28
C THR A 23 9.36 -6.41 -2.09
N SER A 24 8.49 -5.50 -1.65
CA SER A 24 7.53 -5.74 -0.58
C SER A 24 6.62 -6.92 -0.92
N THR A 25 6.02 -6.94 -2.12
CA THR A 25 5.10 -8.04 -2.54
C THR A 25 5.73 -9.44 -2.46
N GLN A 26 7.05 -9.53 -2.72
CA GLN A 26 7.79 -10.79 -2.75
C GLN A 26 8.38 -11.21 -1.40
N THR A 27 8.34 -10.34 -0.39
CA THR A 27 8.99 -10.57 0.91
C THR A 27 8.16 -11.52 1.78
N LYS A 28 8.74 -12.66 2.21
CA LYS A 28 8.05 -13.68 3.02
C LYS A 28 7.73 -13.22 4.46
N ARG A 29 8.69 -12.56 5.12
CA ARG A 29 8.58 -12.17 6.53
C ARG A 29 7.70 -10.92 6.67
N ARG A 30 6.62 -11.03 7.44
CA ARG A 30 5.62 -9.96 7.66
C ARG A 30 6.25 -8.62 8.05
N ARG A 31 7.06 -8.57 9.12
CA ARG A 31 7.66 -7.29 9.58
C ARG A 31 8.51 -6.63 8.50
N LYS A 32 9.37 -7.40 7.81
CA LYS A 32 10.19 -6.89 6.71
C LYS A 32 9.33 -6.40 5.54
N MET A 33 8.27 -7.13 5.19
CA MET A 33 7.30 -6.72 4.18
C MET A 33 6.66 -5.37 4.53
N MET A 34 6.22 -5.20 5.79
CA MET A 34 5.64 -3.95 6.28
C MET A 34 6.65 -2.79 6.28
N THR A 35 7.90 -3.00 6.68
CA THR A 35 8.94 -1.96 6.64
C THR A 35 9.22 -1.49 5.21
N ILE A 36 9.36 -2.43 4.27
CA ILE A 36 9.59 -2.08 2.87
C ILE A 36 8.35 -1.39 2.29
N LYS A 37 7.15 -1.86 2.65
CA LYS A 37 5.88 -1.24 2.25
C LYS A 37 5.79 0.20 2.73
N PHE A 38 6.13 0.48 3.99
CA PHE A 38 6.14 1.85 4.52
C PHE A 38 6.96 2.79 3.64
N LEU A 39 8.19 2.38 3.29
CA LEU A 39 9.04 3.19 2.41
C LEU A 39 8.41 3.34 1.02
N ALA A 40 7.95 2.23 0.43
CA ALA A 40 7.29 2.24 -0.88
C ALA A 40 6.08 3.17 -0.91
N ASP A 41 5.23 3.14 0.12
CA ASP A 41 4.05 3.98 0.23
C ASP A 41 4.44 5.45 0.37
N CYS A 42 5.47 5.80 1.18
CA CYS A 42 5.95 7.18 1.29
C CYS A 42 6.37 7.74 -0.08
N PHE A 43 7.19 7.00 -0.84
CA PHE A 43 7.63 7.46 -2.16
C PHE A 43 6.48 7.52 -3.18
N ASN A 44 5.60 6.51 -3.21
CA ASN A 44 4.43 6.52 -4.10
C ASN A 44 3.47 7.67 -3.76
N SER A 45 3.28 7.97 -2.48
CA SER A 45 2.40 9.05 -2.01
C SER A 45 2.95 10.41 -2.41
N THR A 46 4.24 10.63 -2.17
CA THR A 46 4.93 11.86 -2.61
C THR A 46 4.81 12.03 -4.12
N TYR A 47 5.13 10.99 -4.90
CA TYR A 47 5.00 11.03 -6.36
C TYR A 47 3.57 11.37 -6.81
N MET A 48 2.57 10.73 -6.21
CA MET A 48 1.17 10.96 -6.56
C MET A 48 0.69 12.38 -6.26
N ILE A 49 1.16 12.99 -5.15
CA ILE A 49 0.88 14.41 -4.86
C ILE A 49 1.53 15.31 -5.92
N LEU A 50 2.78 15.03 -6.30
CA LEU A 50 3.48 15.78 -7.34
C LEU A 50 2.77 15.70 -8.69
N MET A 51 2.10 14.59 -8.97
CA MET A 51 1.26 14.40 -10.16
C MET A 51 -0.16 14.98 -10.02
N GLY A 52 -0.46 15.72 -8.94
CA GLY A 52 -1.75 16.39 -8.73
C GLY A 52 -2.83 15.52 -8.05
N GLY A 53 -2.53 14.25 -7.75
CA GLY A 53 -3.44 13.31 -7.11
C GLY A 53 -3.46 13.43 -5.58
N LEU A 54 -3.85 14.59 -5.05
CA LEU A 54 -3.77 14.87 -3.59
C LEU A 54 -4.49 13.82 -2.73
N SER A 55 -5.72 13.44 -3.07
CA SER A 55 -6.50 12.50 -2.25
C SER A 55 -5.85 11.13 -2.17
N GLY A 56 -5.47 10.57 -3.32
CA GLY A 56 -4.66 9.36 -3.37
C GLY A 56 -3.33 9.51 -2.62
N GLY A 57 -2.64 10.64 -2.76
CA GLY A 57 -1.41 10.95 -2.03
C GLY A 57 -1.57 10.81 -0.52
N LEU A 58 -2.58 11.46 0.04
CA LEU A 58 -2.87 11.38 1.47
C LEU A 58 -3.30 9.97 1.91
N ALA A 59 -4.12 9.29 1.11
CA ALA A 59 -4.48 7.89 1.36
C ALA A 59 -3.24 6.98 1.41
N GLY A 60 -2.27 7.21 0.51
CA GLY A 60 -1.00 6.51 0.50
C GLY A 60 -0.18 6.78 1.78
N PHE A 61 -0.14 8.01 2.29
CA PHE A 61 0.53 8.30 3.57
C PHE A 61 -0.17 7.65 4.76
N ILE A 62 -1.50 7.55 4.75
CA ILE A 62 -2.25 6.80 5.77
C ILE A 62 -1.88 5.31 5.70
N ALA A 63 -1.76 4.75 4.50
CA ALA A 63 -1.26 3.39 4.32
C ALA A 63 0.18 3.23 4.82
N ALA A 64 1.06 4.20 4.57
CA ALA A 64 2.43 4.20 5.04
C ALA A 64 2.50 4.19 6.57
N ALA A 65 1.76 5.09 7.24
CA ALA A 65 1.65 5.12 8.69
C ALA A 65 1.12 3.78 9.24
N GLY A 66 0.12 3.23 8.56
CA GLY A 66 -0.38 1.89 8.81
C GLY A 66 0.70 0.80 8.74
N ALA A 67 1.48 0.76 7.67
CA ALA A 67 2.57 -0.18 7.48
C ALA A 67 3.66 -0.01 8.55
N LEU A 68 4.02 1.23 8.90
CA LEU A 68 4.99 1.53 9.95
C LEU A 68 4.53 1.01 11.31
N THR A 69 3.28 1.31 11.71
CA THR A 69 2.72 0.81 12.97
C THR A 69 2.76 -0.72 13.02
N GLN A 70 2.50 -1.38 11.88
CA GLN A 70 2.53 -2.83 11.77
C GLN A 70 3.93 -3.44 11.78
N ALA A 71 4.93 -2.72 11.27
CA ALA A 71 6.32 -3.10 11.31
C ALA A 71 6.90 -3.01 12.73
N LEU A 72 6.53 -1.95 13.46
CA LEU A 72 7.05 -1.66 14.80
C LEU A 72 6.36 -2.42 15.92
N THR A 73 5.14 -2.93 15.70
CA THR A 73 4.40 -3.59 16.77
C THR A 73 4.87 -5.02 17.00
N PRO A 74 5.23 -5.39 18.25
CA PRO A 74 5.55 -6.76 18.61
C PRO A 74 4.35 -7.71 18.46
N ASP A 75 4.63 -8.96 18.10
CA ASP A 75 3.59 -9.92 17.70
C ASP A 75 2.58 -10.20 18.83
N ARG A 76 3.06 -10.21 20.08
CA ARG A 76 2.25 -10.34 21.30
C ARG A 76 1.19 -9.25 21.50
N TYR A 77 1.35 -8.09 20.86
CA TYR A 77 0.45 -6.94 21.01
C TYR A 77 -0.48 -6.71 19.81
N PHE A 78 -0.43 -7.57 18.77
CA PHE A 78 -1.27 -7.37 17.58
C PHE A 78 -2.76 -7.33 17.92
N LYS A 79 -3.26 -8.28 18.72
CA LYS A 79 -4.69 -8.34 19.08
C LYS A 79 -5.14 -7.13 19.92
N LYS A 80 -4.27 -6.60 20.78
CA LYS A 80 -4.59 -5.47 21.67
C LYS A 80 -4.62 -4.12 20.95
N THR A 81 -3.91 -4.00 19.84
CA THR A 81 -3.77 -2.75 19.09
C THR A 81 -4.74 -2.62 17.92
N VAL A 82 -5.60 -3.62 17.70
CA VAL A 82 -6.59 -3.67 16.59
C VAL A 82 -7.48 -2.42 16.56
N VAL A 83 -8.23 -2.20 17.64
CA VAL A 83 -9.22 -1.12 17.74
C VAL A 83 -8.60 0.26 17.57
N PRO A 84 -7.53 0.65 18.30
CA PRO A 84 -6.96 1.99 18.15
C PRO A 84 -6.38 2.23 16.75
N ARG A 85 -5.92 1.21 16.05
CA ARG A 85 -5.40 1.36 14.67
C ARG A 85 -6.50 1.57 13.64
N ILE A 86 -7.60 0.83 13.76
CA ILE A 86 -8.75 1.03 12.87
C ILE A 86 -9.32 2.44 13.11
N ILE A 87 -9.53 2.82 14.37
CA ILE A 87 -10.00 4.15 14.74
C ILE A 87 -9.06 5.23 14.20
N GLY A 88 -7.75 5.10 14.42
CA GLY A 88 -6.76 6.04 13.91
C GLY A 88 -6.78 6.16 12.39
N ALA A 89 -6.86 5.04 11.68
CA ALA A 89 -6.96 5.04 10.21
C ALA A 89 -8.26 5.68 9.72
N THR A 90 -9.38 5.43 10.37
CA THR A 90 -10.68 6.05 10.03
C THR A 90 -10.66 7.56 10.28
N ILE A 91 -10.13 8.01 11.42
CA ILE A 91 -10.01 9.45 11.73
C ILE A 91 -9.09 10.14 10.72
N LEU A 92 -7.91 9.58 10.45
CA LEU A 92 -6.99 10.13 9.46
C LEU A 92 -7.61 10.13 8.05
N SER A 93 -8.38 9.11 7.71
CA SER A 93 -9.12 9.02 6.44
C SER A 93 -10.21 10.09 6.34
N ALA A 94 -10.95 10.35 7.41
CA ALA A 94 -11.96 11.40 7.46
C ALA A 94 -11.33 12.80 7.33
N ILE A 95 -10.21 13.05 8.02
CA ILE A 95 -9.45 14.30 7.89
C ILE A 95 -8.91 14.46 6.47
N SER A 96 -8.35 13.40 5.89
CA SER A 96 -7.85 13.40 4.53
C SER A 96 -8.95 13.71 3.52
N LEU A 97 -10.14 13.11 3.66
CA LEU A 97 -11.30 13.43 2.83
C LEU A 97 -11.72 14.89 2.98
N TYR A 98 -11.85 15.39 4.21
CA TYR A 98 -12.21 16.79 4.46
C TYR A 98 -11.29 17.78 3.73
N ILE A 99 -9.99 17.47 3.64
CA ILE A 99 -9.00 18.34 3.02
C ILE A 99 -8.93 18.17 1.48
N SER A 100 -9.09 16.95 0.98
CA SER A 100 -8.72 16.61 -0.40
C SER A 100 -9.88 16.21 -1.31
N TYR A 101 -11.08 16.04 -0.77
CA TYR A 101 -12.23 15.59 -1.53
C TYR A 101 -12.65 16.62 -2.59
N LYS A 102 -12.65 16.17 -3.85
CA LYS A 102 -13.14 16.93 -5.01
C LYS A 102 -14.26 16.20 -5.73
N SER A 103 -14.26 14.86 -5.69
CA SER A 103 -15.22 14.03 -6.39
C SER A 103 -15.44 12.68 -5.67
N PRO A 104 -16.55 11.97 -5.96
CA PRO A 104 -16.78 10.63 -5.38
C PRO A 104 -15.65 9.62 -5.64
N ILE A 105 -14.85 9.82 -6.69
CA ILE A 105 -13.73 8.94 -7.06
C ILE A 105 -12.63 8.97 -5.99
N ASP A 106 -12.49 10.09 -5.26
CA ASP A 106 -11.51 10.26 -4.17
C ASP A 106 -11.76 9.32 -2.98
N LEU A 107 -12.97 8.76 -2.88
CA LEU A 107 -13.31 7.76 -1.86
C LEU A 107 -12.63 6.41 -2.12
N LEU A 108 -12.30 6.09 -3.38
CA LEU A 108 -11.74 4.79 -3.75
C LEU A 108 -10.43 4.46 -3.03
N PRO A 109 -9.37 5.28 -3.11
CA PRO A 109 -8.12 4.97 -2.43
C PRO A 109 -8.30 4.96 -0.90
N ILE A 110 -9.15 5.83 -0.35
CA ILE A 110 -9.36 5.96 1.09
C ILE A 110 -10.10 4.75 1.66
N THR A 111 -11.19 4.32 1.02
CA THR A 111 -11.93 3.11 1.41
C THR A 111 -11.07 1.86 1.28
N ALA A 112 -10.25 1.77 0.23
CA ALA A 112 -9.29 0.68 0.04
C ALA A 112 -8.26 0.62 1.18
N VAL A 113 -7.75 1.77 1.63
CA VAL A 113 -6.80 1.85 2.74
C VAL A 113 -7.43 1.40 4.05
N VAL A 114 -8.65 1.87 4.36
CA VAL A 114 -9.39 1.47 5.56
C VAL A 114 -9.69 -0.03 5.54
N ALA A 115 -10.17 -0.57 4.41
CA ALA A 115 -10.42 -2.01 4.26
C ALA A 115 -9.14 -2.84 4.47
N CYS A 116 -8.01 -2.40 3.91
CA CYS A 116 -6.72 -3.05 4.09
C CYS A 116 -6.23 -3.06 5.54
N ARG A 117 -6.63 -2.08 6.37
CA ARG A 117 -6.26 -2.07 7.80
C ARG A 117 -6.72 -3.36 8.49
N TYR A 118 -7.92 -3.84 8.18
CA TYR A 118 -8.47 -5.05 8.80
C TYR A 118 -7.62 -6.28 8.46
N ALA A 119 -7.19 -6.41 7.21
CA ALA A 119 -6.39 -7.54 6.76
C ALA A 119 -4.96 -7.53 7.31
N GLU A 120 -4.37 -6.34 7.48
CA GLU A 120 -3.03 -6.18 8.06
C GLU A 120 -2.92 -6.61 9.52
N LEU A 121 -4.06 -6.76 10.21
CA LEU A 121 -4.13 -7.33 11.56
C LEU A 121 -3.87 -8.84 11.56
N SER A 122 -3.79 -9.47 10.40
CA SER A 122 -3.41 -10.87 10.31
C SER A 122 -1.91 -11.06 10.60
N SER A 123 -1.59 -12.13 11.33
CA SER A 123 -0.22 -12.66 11.42
C SER A 123 0.20 -13.37 10.13
N ASN A 124 -0.76 -13.78 9.30
CA ASN A 124 -0.53 -14.49 8.06
C ASN A 124 -0.25 -13.48 6.92
N THR A 125 0.97 -13.51 6.40
CA THR A 125 1.45 -12.61 5.35
C THR A 125 0.63 -12.75 4.06
N GLU A 126 0.14 -13.94 3.76
CA GLU A 126 -0.63 -14.25 2.55
C GLU A 126 -2.01 -13.60 2.60
N ARG A 127 -2.67 -13.57 3.77
CA ARG A 127 -3.92 -12.81 3.96
C ARG A 127 -3.72 -11.32 3.71
N ILE A 128 -2.57 -10.78 4.13
CA ILE A 128 -2.22 -9.38 3.87
C ILE A 128 -2.04 -9.15 2.37
N ARG A 129 -1.30 -10.03 1.67
CA ARG A 129 -1.12 -9.92 0.20
C ARG A 129 -2.44 -10.00 -0.55
N LEU A 130 -3.36 -10.88 -0.13
CA LEU A 130 -4.68 -11.01 -0.74
C LEU A 130 -5.48 -9.71 -0.60
N ALA A 131 -5.45 -9.09 0.58
CA ALA A 131 -6.12 -7.81 0.76
C ALA A 131 -5.49 -6.70 -0.07
N TYR A 132 -4.16 -6.67 -0.19
CA TYR A 132 -3.49 -5.71 -1.07
C TYR A 132 -3.87 -5.91 -2.53
N TYR A 133 -3.96 -7.16 -2.99
CA TYR A 133 -4.42 -7.49 -4.33
C TYR A 133 -5.84 -6.95 -4.57
N LEU A 134 -6.79 -7.24 -3.66
CA LEU A 134 -8.16 -6.73 -3.78
C LEU A 134 -8.24 -5.21 -3.70
N SER A 135 -7.41 -4.58 -2.87
CA SER A 135 -7.34 -3.12 -2.76
C SER A 135 -6.74 -2.46 -3.99
N GLY A 136 -5.96 -3.20 -4.78
CA GLY A 136 -5.32 -2.72 -5.99
C GLY A 136 -6.33 -2.27 -7.06
N PHE A 137 -7.52 -2.86 -7.11
CA PHE A 137 -8.54 -2.50 -8.11
C PHE A 137 -9.11 -1.08 -7.90
N PRO A 138 -9.56 -0.68 -6.68
CA PRO A 138 -9.90 0.71 -6.40
C PRO A 138 -8.79 1.70 -6.75
N TRP A 139 -7.52 1.36 -6.46
CA TRP A 139 -6.37 2.20 -6.79
C TRP A 139 -6.19 2.36 -8.30
N ILE A 140 -6.23 1.26 -9.06
CA ILE A 140 -6.13 1.28 -10.53
C ILE A 140 -7.22 2.18 -11.12
N LEU A 141 -8.47 2.03 -10.65
CA LEU A 141 -9.60 2.82 -11.14
C LEU A 141 -9.43 4.31 -10.82
N TYR A 142 -9.04 4.65 -9.58
CA TYR A 142 -8.75 6.02 -9.17
C TYR A 142 -7.66 6.66 -10.05
N LEU A 143 -6.54 5.96 -10.26
CA LEU A 143 -5.41 6.45 -11.02
C LEU A 143 -5.77 6.65 -12.50
N TYR A 144 -6.54 5.73 -13.07
CA TYR A 144 -7.01 5.80 -14.45
C TYR A 144 -7.92 7.02 -14.66
N LEU A 145 -8.91 7.22 -13.79
CA LEU A 145 -9.86 8.32 -13.90
C LEU A 145 -9.23 9.69 -13.64
N ASN A 146 -8.12 9.76 -12.88
CA ASN A 146 -7.34 10.98 -12.67
C ASN A 146 -6.24 11.20 -13.73
N GLY A 147 -6.13 10.34 -14.74
CA GLY A 147 -5.14 10.47 -15.82
C GLY A 147 -3.68 10.18 -15.40
N ILE A 148 -3.46 9.54 -14.26
CA ILE A 148 -2.12 9.21 -13.74
C ILE A 148 -1.66 7.85 -14.30
N TYR A 149 -1.55 7.75 -15.62
CA TYR A 149 -1.39 6.48 -16.33
C TYR A 149 -0.11 5.71 -15.99
N LEU A 150 0.97 6.43 -15.68
CA LEU A 150 2.22 5.78 -15.27
C LEU A 150 2.02 4.94 -14.00
N MET A 151 1.28 5.48 -13.01
CA MET A 151 0.93 4.74 -11.81
C MET A 151 -0.14 3.66 -12.05
N VAL A 152 -0.97 3.78 -13.09
CA VAL A 152 -1.87 2.67 -13.49
C VAL A 152 -1.04 1.45 -13.88
N ALA A 153 0.00 1.64 -14.71
CA ALA A 153 0.88 0.56 -15.12
C ALA A 153 1.58 -0.09 -13.92
N THR A 154 2.05 0.70 -12.95
CA THR A 154 2.65 0.13 -11.73
C THR A 154 1.65 -0.59 -10.87
N ALA A 155 0.44 -0.06 -10.69
CA ALA A 155 -0.58 -0.69 -9.88
C ALA A 155 -1.00 -2.04 -10.48
N VAL A 156 -1.11 -2.14 -11.81
CA VAL A 156 -1.34 -3.40 -12.52
C VAL A 156 -0.18 -4.38 -12.30
N LEU A 157 1.06 -3.93 -12.49
CA LEU A 157 2.24 -4.76 -12.26
C LEU A 157 2.32 -5.26 -10.80
N MET A 158 2.03 -4.39 -9.83
CA MET A 158 1.98 -4.74 -8.42
C MET A 158 0.90 -5.79 -8.14
N ASN A 159 -0.28 -5.69 -8.74
CA ASN A 159 -1.34 -6.69 -8.59
C ASN A 159 -0.90 -8.06 -9.12
N ILE A 160 -0.25 -8.09 -10.29
CA ILE A 160 0.34 -9.31 -10.85
C ILE A 160 1.37 -9.89 -9.87
N MET A 161 2.27 -9.05 -9.34
CA MET A 161 3.29 -9.48 -8.40
C MET A 161 2.72 -9.95 -7.06
N LEU A 162 1.65 -9.34 -6.56
CA LEU A 162 0.93 -9.82 -5.38
C LEU A 162 0.33 -11.20 -5.62
N LEU A 163 -0.25 -11.43 -6.80
CA LEU A 163 -0.77 -12.75 -7.19
C LEU A 163 0.36 -13.80 -7.28
N ILE A 164 1.49 -13.47 -7.90
CA ILE A 164 2.68 -14.34 -7.92
C ILE A 164 3.17 -14.61 -6.49
N GLY A 165 3.22 -13.58 -5.64
CA GLY A 165 3.62 -13.69 -4.25
C GLY A 165 2.69 -14.58 -3.43
N LEU A 166 1.38 -14.51 -3.67
CA LEU A 166 0.37 -15.40 -3.09
C LEU A 166 0.64 -16.85 -3.48
N ILE A 167 0.82 -17.13 -4.78
CA ILE A 167 1.06 -18.50 -5.28
C ILE A 167 2.40 -19.05 -4.75
N ARG A 168 3.46 -18.24 -4.77
CA ARG A 168 4.81 -18.62 -4.34
C ARG A 168 4.89 -18.93 -2.86
N HIS A 169 4.22 -18.15 -2.02
CA HIS A 169 4.28 -18.27 -0.57
C HIS A 169 3.07 -18.98 0.03
N TYR A 170 2.14 -19.47 -0.79
CA TYR A 170 1.00 -20.24 -0.31
C TYR A 170 1.50 -21.44 0.50
N PRO A 171 1.12 -21.56 1.78
CA PRO A 171 1.56 -22.68 2.58
C PRO A 171 0.99 -23.96 1.98
N ARG A 172 1.86 -24.79 1.37
CA ARG A 172 1.54 -26.19 1.10
C ARG A 172 1.16 -26.79 2.45
N ARG A 173 -0.09 -27.23 2.62
CA ARG A 173 -0.61 -27.90 3.83
C ARG A 173 0.48 -28.86 4.35
N GLY A 174 1.15 -28.53 5.45
CA GLY A 174 2.25 -29.36 5.96
C GLY A 174 3.24 -28.71 6.93
N LYS A 175 3.38 -27.38 7.00
CA LYS A 175 4.23 -26.73 8.01
C LYS A 175 3.50 -25.55 8.63
N ILE A 176 2.90 -25.80 9.79
CA ILE A 176 2.51 -24.74 10.72
C ILE A 176 3.82 -24.35 11.42
N ASP A 177 4.42 -23.23 11.02
CA ASP A 177 5.53 -22.67 11.79
C ASP A 177 4.98 -22.29 13.18
N PRO A 178 5.62 -22.73 14.29
CA PRO A 178 5.16 -22.44 15.64
C PRO A 178 5.20 -20.93 15.90
N ILE A 179 4.19 -20.48 16.63
CA ILE A 179 3.88 -19.10 17.03
C ILE A 179 5.01 -18.49 17.86
#